data_AF-A0A5U9I7L1-F1
#
_entry.id   AF-A0A5U9I7L1-F1
#
_cell.length_a   1.000
_cell.length_b   1.000
_cell.length_c   1.000
_cell.angle_alpha   90.00
_cell.angle_beta   90.00
_cell.angle_gamma   90.00
#
_symmetry.space_group_name_H-M   'P 1'
#
loop_
_entity.id
_entity.type
_entity.pdbx_description
1 polymer ?
#
loop_
_entity_poly.entity_id
_entity_poly.type
_entity_poly.pdbx_seq_one_letter_code
_entity_poly.pdbx_strand_id
1 'polypeptide(L)'
;MTTITREEVKAFIEQIESDLSNGWEAQIFELKLARIALAALEAEPEPVVPESISVRQAISALESADCVTTIGQAYKMGWNACRAAMLNGGKS
;
A
#
# COMPACT_ATOMS: atom_id res chain seq x y z
N MET A 1 19.58 0.85 10.44
CA MET A 1 19.15 0.11 9.23
C MET A 1 19.15 1.10 8.08
N THR A 2 19.97 0.88 7.06
CA THR A 2 19.91 1.63 5.79
C THR A 2 18.85 0.97 4.90
N THR A 3 17.91 1.77 4.40
CA THR A 3 16.86 1.29 3.48
C THR A 3 17.43 1.23 2.07
N ILE A 4 17.35 0.07 1.42
CA ILE A 4 17.71 -0.08 0.01
C ILE A 4 16.62 0.53 -0.88
N THR A 5 17.01 1.27 -1.90
CA THR A 5 16.11 1.95 -2.84
C THR A 5 15.82 1.07 -4.06
N ARG A 6 14.72 1.39 -4.77
CA ARG A 6 14.35 0.71 -6.01
C ARG A 6 15.43 0.84 -7.07
N GLU A 7 16.03 2.02 -7.16
CA GLU A 7 17.05 2.37 -8.15
C GLU A 7 18.34 1.56 -7.90
N GLU A 8 18.74 1.42 -6.64
CA GLU A 8 19.89 0.59 -6.26
C GLU A 8 19.67 -0.89 -6.61
N VAL A 9 18.47 -1.44 -6.35
CA VAL A 9 18.16 -2.83 -6.70
C VAL A 9 18.16 -3.03 -8.22
N LYS A 10 17.63 -2.08 -9.00
CA LYS A 10 17.65 -2.15 -10.48
C LYS A 10 19.08 -2.15 -11.02
N ALA A 11 19.92 -1.24 -10.55
CA ALA A 11 21.33 -1.16 -10.97
C ALA A 11 22.08 -2.46 -10.64
N PHE A 12 21.81 -3.06 -9.48
CA PHE A 12 22.41 -4.34 -9.08
C PHE A 12 21.98 -5.51 -9.97
N ILE A 13 20.69 -5.59 -10.34
CA ILE A 13 20.18 -6.61 -11.26
C ILE A 13 20.87 -6.49 -12.62
N GLU A 14 20.95 -5.28 -13.19
CA GLU A 14 21.60 -5.04 -14.49
C GLU A 14 23.07 -5.47 -14.48
N GLN A 15 23.78 -5.16 -13.40
CA GLN A 15 25.18 -5.57 -13.23
C GLN A 15 25.32 -7.11 -13.22
N ILE A 16 24.51 -7.82 -12.42
CA ILE A 16 24.58 -9.28 -12.36
C ILE A 16 24.20 -9.93 -13.69
N GLU A 17 23.20 -9.40 -14.39
CA GLU A 17 22.80 -9.92 -15.70
C GLU A 17 23.91 -9.77 -16.74
N SER A 18 24.62 -8.64 -16.72
CA SER A 18 25.84 -8.44 -17.51
C SER A 18 26.92 -9.47 -17.15
N ASP A 19 27.18 -9.70 -15.86
CA ASP A 19 28.22 -10.65 -15.43
C ASP A 19 27.87 -12.12 -15.74
N LEU A 20 26.59 -12.49 -15.67
CA LEU A 20 26.07 -13.80 -16.09
C LEU A 20 26.26 -14.03 -17.60
N SER A 21 26.07 -12.99 -18.42
CA SER A 21 26.31 -13.08 -19.86
C SER A 21 27.78 -13.39 -20.20
N ASN A 22 28.69 -13.07 -19.28
CA ASN A 22 30.13 -13.37 -19.38
C ASN A 22 30.50 -14.75 -18.79
N GLY A 23 29.51 -15.59 -18.42
CA GLY A 23 29.72 -17.00 -18.03
C GLY A 23 29.89 -17.26 -16.53
N TRP A 24 29.59 -16.28 -15.66
CA TRP A 24 29.66 -16.44 -14.21
C TRP A 24 28.31 -16.86 -13.60
N GLU A 25 28.05 -18.17 -13.48
CA GLU A 25 26.80 -18.72 -12.91
C GLU A 25 26.66 -18.56 -11.38
N ALA A 26 27.72 -18.18 -10.67
CA ALA A 26 27.74 -18.12 -9.21
C ALA A 26 26.75 -17.10 -8.61
N GLN A 27 26.13 -16.25 -9.43
CA GLN A 27 25.29 -15.11 -9.00
C GLN A 27 23.78 -15.31 -9.23
N ILE A 28 23.34 -16.50 -9.62
CA ILE A 28 21.93 -16.78 -9.96
C ILE A 28 21.02 -16.62 -8.73
N PHE A 29 21.51 -16.94 -7.53
CA PHE A 29 20.72 -16.83 -6.30
C PHE A 29 20.50 -15.36 -5.91
N GLU A 30 21.56 -14.56 -6.00
CA GLU A 30 21.56 -13.11 -5.77
C GLU A 30 20.63 -12.40 -6.74
N LEU A 31 20.66 -12.78 -8.02
CA LEU A 31 19.73 -12.26 -9.03
C LEU A 31 18.26 -12.55 -8.67
N LYS A 32 17.95 -13.77 -8.22
CA LYS A 32 16.60 -14.14 -7.80
C LYS A 32 16.15 -13.33 -6.59
N LEU A 33 17.01 -13.17 -5.58
CA LEU A 33 16.73 -12.36 -4.40
C LEU A 33 16.51 -10.89 -4.77
N ALA A 34 17.35 -10.32 -5.63
CA ALA A 34 17.22 -8.94 -6.08
C ALA A 34 15.89 -8.71 -6.82
N ARG A 35 15.47 -9.66 -7.68
CA ARG A 35 14.17 -9.60 -8.35
C ARG A 35 12.99 -9.66 -7.37
N ILE A 36 13.08 -10.48 -6.32
CA ILE A 36 12.06 -10.53 -5.26
C ILE A 36 12.03 -9.19 -4.50
N ALA A 37 13.18 -8.63 -4.15
CA ALA A 37 13.27 -7.33 -3.50
C ALA A 37 12.66 -6.21 -4.36
N LEU A 38 12.93 -6.22 -5.67
CA LEU A 38 12.33 -5.27 -6.61
C LEU A 38 10.80 -5.42 -6.66
N ALA A 39 10.30 -6.65 -6.76
CA ALA A 39 8.86 -6.91 -6.75
C ALA A 39 8.20 -6.42 -5.45
N ALA A 40 8.86 -6.58 -4.30
CA ALA A 40 8.37 -6.07 -3.02
C ALA A 40 8.35 -4.52 -2.97
N LEU A 41 9.33 -3.84 -3.58
CA LEU A 41 9.39 -2.38 -3.67
C LEU A 41 8.42 -1.77 -4.71
N GLU A 42 7.94 -2.59 -5.65
CA GLU A 42 6.95 -2.19 -6.67
C GLU A 42 5.52 -2.61 -6.32
N ALA A 43 5.33 -3.46 -5.30
CA ALA A 43 4.02 -3.85 -4.81
C ALA A 43 3.23 -2.63 -4.33
N GLU A 44 1.95 -2.55 -4.72
CA GLU A 44 1.04 -1.56 -4.16
C GLU A 44 0.84 -1.84 -2.66
N PRO A 45 0.76 -0.80 -1.81
CA PRO A 45 0.48 -1.01 -0.39
C PRO A 45 -0.86 -1.71 -0.23
N GLU A 46 -0.92 -2.68 0.68
CA GLU A 46 -2.19 -3.36 0.97
C GLU A 46 -3.23 -2.33 1.46
N PRO A 47 -4.48 -2.41 0.97
CA PRO A 47 -5.53 -1.49 1.38
C PRO A 47 -5.79 -1.66 2.87
N VAL A 48 -5.55 -0.59 3.64
CA VAL A 48 -5.83 -0.57 5.08
C VAL A 48 -7.33 -0.37 5.29
N VAL A 49 -8.03 -1.44 5.65
CA VAL A 49 -9.44 -1.37 6.06
C VAL A 49 -9.48 -1.09 7.56
N PRO A 50 -10.08 0.02 8.02
CA PRO A 50 -10.27 0.27 9.44
C PRO A 50 -11.14 -0.81 10.10
N GLU A 51 -10.87 -1.08 11.37
CA GLU A 51 -11.69 -1.99 12.18
C GLU A 51 -13.17 -1.57 12.21
N SER A 52 -14.06 -2.55 12.29
CA SER A 52 -15.49 -2.27 12.40
C SER A 52 -15.80 -1.55 13.71
N ILE A 53 -16.57 -0.47 13.64
CA ILE A 53 -17.05 0.25 14.82
C ILE A 53 -18.51 -0.07 15.09
N SER A 54 -18.90 -0.04 16.37
CA SER A 54 -20.31 -0.16 16.76
C SER A 54 -21.11 1.08 16.37
N VAL A 55 -22.44 0.94 16.30
CA VAL A 55 -23.37 2.06 16.07
C VAL A 55 -23.16 3.18 17.09
N ARG A 56 -22.90 2.85 18.37
CA ARG A 56 -22.65 3.84 19.43
C ARG A 56 -21.37 4.63 19.18
N GLN A 57 -20.30 3.96 18.75
CA GLN A 57 -19.04 4.63 18.41
C GLN A 57 -19.21 5.54 17.19
N ALA A 58 -19.96 5.09 16.18
CA ALA A 58 -20.27 5.92 15.02
C ALA A 58 -21.04 7.19 15.42
N ILE A 59 -22.08 7.07 16.26
CA ILE A 59 -22.84 8.23 16.76
C ILE A 59 -21.93 9.17 17.56
N SER A 60 -21.15 8.63 18.49
CA SER A 60 -20.25 9.42 19.33
C SER A 60 -19.20 10.20 18.52
N ALA A 61 -18.67 9.60 17.43
CA ALA A 61 -17.72 10.27 16.55
C ALA A 61 -18.33 11.40 15.71
N LEU A 62 -19.63 11.32 15.43
CA LEU A 62 -20.35 12.32 14.66
C LEU A 62 -20.84 13.47 15.54
N GLU A 63 -21.30 13.15 16.76
CA GLU A 63 -21.62 14.13 17.81
C GLU A 63 -20.39 14.95 18.19
N SER A 64 -19.22 14.31 18.35
CA SER A 64 -17.98 15.02 18.70
C SER A 64 -17.44 15.92 17.59
N ALA A 65 -17.80 15.64 16.33
CA ALA A 65 -17.41 16.41 15.17
C ALA A 65 -18.43 17.49 14.76
N ASP A 66 -19.51 17.69 15.55
CA ASP A 66 -20.63 18.59 15.26
C ASP A 66 -21.23 18.44 13.84
N CYS A 67 -20.99 17.29 13.20
CA CYS A 67 -21.21 17.14 11.76
C CYS A 67 -22.60 16.60 11.42
N VAL A 68 -23.37 16.13 12.42
CA VAL A 68 -24.61 15.39 12.19
C VAL A 68 -25.62 15.59 13.33
N THR A 69 -26.88 15.88 12.97
CA THR A 69 -28.01 15.98 13.94
C THR A 69 -28.98 14.80 13.84
N THR A 70 -28.84 13.95 12.81
CA THR A 70 -29.74 12.82 12.54
C THR A 70 -29.01 11.61 11.95
N ILE A 71 -29.52 10.40 12.22
CA ILE A 71 -28.98 9.13 11.67
C ILE A 71 -28.93 9.14 10.13
N GLY A 72 -29.88 9.81 9.45
CA GLY A 72 -29.90 9.91 8.00
C GLY A 72 -28.72 10.68 7.41
N GLN A 73 -28.27 11.75 8.08
CA GLN A 73 -27.08 12.51 7.68
C GLN A 73 -25.80 11.67 7.89
N ALA A 74 -25.71 10.92 9.00
CA ALA A 74 -24.60 10.01 9.30
C ALA A 74 -24.40 8.97 8.19
N TYR A 75 -25.48 8.28 7.82
CA TYR A 75 -25.47 7.26 6.78
C TYR A 75 -25.03 7.85 5.43
N LYS A 76 -25.60 9.01 5.05
CA LYS A 76 -25.25 9.68 3.78
C LYS A 76 -23.77 10.05 3.72
N MET A 77 -23.20 10.54 4.82
CA MET A 77 -21.77 10.86 4.90
C MET A 77 -20.89 9.61 4.76
N GLY A 78 -21.18 8.56 5.53
CA GLY A 78 -20.43 7.30 5.47
C GLY A 78 -20.49 6.65 4.08
N TRP A 79 -21.67 6.64 3.44
CA TRP A 79 -21.85 6.14 2.09
C TRP A 79 -21.02 6.92 1.06
N ASN A 80 -21.06 8.25 1.11
CA ASN A 80 -20.32 9.09 0.17
C ASN A 80 -18.81 8.94 0.35
N ALA A 81 -18.33 8.83 1.60
CA ALA A 81 -16.92 8.59 1.90
C ALA A 81 -16.46 7.23 1.37
N CYS A 82 -17.24 6.16 1.61
CA CYS A 82 -16.98 4.82 1.10
C CYS A 82 -16.94 4.81 -0.43
N ARG A 83 -17.94 5.42 -1.08
CA ARG A 83 -18.00 5.54 -2.54
C ARG A 83 -16.80 6.32 -3.10
N ALA A 84 -16.38 7.41 -2.45
CA ALA A 84 -15.21 8.17 -2.86
C ALA A 84 -13.92 7.35 -2.74
N ALA A 85 -13.75 6.61 -1.64
CA ALA A 85 -12.60 5.71 -1.47
C ALA A 85 -12.54 4.61 -2.54
N MET A 86 -13.69 4.03 -2.89
CA MET A 86 -13.80 3.04 -3.98
C MET A 86 -13.45 3.64 -5.34
N LEU A 87 -13.88 4.87 -5.63
CA LEU A 87 -13.56 5.55 -6.89
C LEU A 87 -12.09 5.97 -6.99
N ASN A 88 -11.47 6.32 -5.86
CA ASN A 88 -10.07 6.75 -5.79
C ASN A 88 -9.07 5.59 -5.59
N GLY A 89 -9.55 4.35 -5.49
CA GLY A 89 -8.71 3.17 -5.28
C GLY A 89 -7.94 3.19 -3.95
N GLY A 90 -8.54 3.75 -2.88
CA GLY A 90 -7.89 3.82 -1.56
C GLY A 90 -6.70 4.79 -1.47
N LYS A 91 -6.47 5.62 -2.49
CA LYS A 91 -5.42 6.65 -2.48
C LYS A 91 -5.93 7.85 -1.68
N SER A 92 -5.60 7.89 -0.40
CA SER A 92 -5.82 9.01 0.53
C SER A 92 -4.63 9.95 0.58
#